data_AF-A0AAD5PF14-F1
#
_entry.id   AF-A0AAD5PF14-F1
#
_cell.length_a   1.000
_cell.length_b   1.000
_cell.length_c   1.000
_cell.angle_alpha   90.00
_cell.angle_beta   90.00
_cell.angle_gamma   90.00
#
_symmetry.space_group_name_H-M   'P 1'
#
loop_
_entity.id
_entity.type
_entity.pdbx_description
1 polymer ?
#
loop_
_entity_poly.entity_id
_entity_poly.type
_entity_poly.pdbx_seq_one_letter_code
_entity_poly.pdbx_strand_id
1 'polypeptide(L)'
;MQLDTILFFADGPEQMVELHPLLCRYNTPVHLVVTGKERGLDGMALDEALYASKCLNADNIVVHDLALPVADELAVASMAAQGVIRLAEVLQPQVLIHIRQDKPTYHIMESMVRAEDIMVTIGLPIGDVRHALWIADLPMDALRHWNVVDVDIVVITDRRPHSLSRLLQSTSRAHYLGDSVNLKIHLEQSSDRVTRMLVNGFKWQHGKKTMRHRIKKGGLMPAIVESWYPSSNDNYAVLLEDDIEVSPYFYVWVKYSLLQYRYSQDSREARQFMYGISLYSPRHLELLPQGRRPFDPVAAIGDDYDTRVPYVTQIPCSWGAVYFPEHWREFHGYLTSRMEDLRQDQLLNITVPGSRSERWKKSWKKYFIELVYLRSYVMLYPNFQLFESFSTNHLELGTHVKGGRTNALDQFLVPLMERDTILSQLPENHLPIFADLPVLDLWGQLVTLDGMEEIASNWHKNISACERVTGRFDPQDLLCPFTHHHNGKKVKLGGKKNSGNNEYVQPVEYVKVTATEGADGEDLMDEPWTENEAFLPVPIDVSQMSSPEADHQSEDDELMDVENDIETLNTLYYRLHPEQLHDTLQEDAEER
;
A
#
# COMPACT_ATOMS: atom_id res chain seq x y z
N MET A 1 -32.32 12.29 -10.53
CA MET A 1 -30.87 12.07 -10.65
C MET A 1 -30.22 13.18 -9.86
N GLN A 2 -29.58 12.85 -8.75
CA GLN A 2 -28.66 13.79 -8.10
C GLN A 2 -27.47 13.93 -9.05
N LEU A 3 -27.08 15.15 -9.39
CA LEU A 3 -25.91 15.39 -10.22
C LEU A 3 -24.65 15.03 -9.41
N ASP A 4 -23.65 14.46 -10.06
CA ASP A 4 -22.35 14.21 -9.44
C ASP A 4 -21.60 15.54 -9.34
N THR A 5 -21.84 16.24 -8.23
CA THR A 5 -21.32 17.58 -8.00
C THR A 5 -20.16 17.53 -7.02
N ILE A 6 -19.01 18.09 -7.44
CA ILE A 6 -17.80 18.24 -6.63
C ILE A 6 -17.58 19.71 -6.31
N LEU A 7 -17.23 19.97 -5.06
CA LEU A 7 -16.83 21.28 -4.58
C LEU A 7 -15.32 21.29 -4.31
N PHE A 8 -14.64 22.33 -4.74
CA PHE A 8 -13.25 22.63 -4.38
C PHE A 8 -13.23 23.86 -3.49
N PHE A 9 -12.27 23.93 -2.58
CA PHE A 9 -12.03 25.12 -1.78
C PHE A 9 -10.53 25.48 -1.79
N ALA A 10 -10.25 26.73 -2.17
CA ALA A 10 -8.89 27.30 -2.18
C ALA A 10 -8.88 28.63 -1.42
N ASP A 11 -7.93 28.76 -0.48
CA ASP A 11 -7.67 30.03 0.23
C ASP A 11 -6.34 30.63 -0.27
N GLY A 12 -6.45 31.56 -1.21
CA GLY A 12 -5.31 32.27 -1.79
C GLY A 12 -4.64 31.58 -2.99
N PRO A 13 -3.69 32.28 -3.64
CA PRO A 13 -3.10 31.84 -4.91
C PRO A 13 -2.22 30.60 -4.79
N GLU A 14 -1.49 30.44 -3.68
CA GLU A 14 -0.61 29.29 -3.44
C GLU A 14 -1.36 27.95 -3.56
N GLN A 15 -2.53 27.86 -2.92
CA GLN A 15 -3.35 26.65 -2.97
C GLN A 15 -3.99 26.44 -4.33
N MET A 16 -4.33 27.54 -5.01
CA MET A 16 -4.91 27.49 -6.33
C MET A 16 -3.90 26.93 -7.34
N VAL A 17 -2.63 27.35 -7.28
CA VAL A 17 -1.55 26.79 -8.13
C VAL A 17 -1.45 25.27 -7.96
N GLU A 18 -1.53 24.78 -6.72
CA GLU A 18 -1.41 23.35 -6.43
C GLU A 18 -2.64 22.55 -6.83
N LEU A 19 -3.85 23.11 -6.67
CA LEU A 19 -5.10 22.47 -7.09
C LEU A 19 -5.34 22.55 -8.61
N HIS A 20 -4.66 23.46 -9.31
CA HIS A 20 -4.90 23.74 -10.72
C HIS A 20 -4.79 22.49 -11.62
N PRO A 21 -3.72 21.67 -11.54
CA PRO A 21 -3.61 20.48 -12.38
C PRO A 21 -4.73 19.47 -12.14
N LEU A 22 -5.20 19.33 -10.90
CA LEU A 22 -6.31 18.44 -10.55
C LEU A 22 -7.65 18.96 -11.09
N LEU A 23 -7.92 20.26 -10.92
CA LEU A 23 -9.13 20.91 -11.43
C LEU A 23 -9.26 20.76 -12.95
N CYS A 24 -8.16 20.95 -13.69
CA CYS A 24 -8.15 20.91 -15.15
C CYS A 24 -8.38 19.51 -15.74
N ARG A 25 -8.26 18.44 -14.93
CA ARG A 25 -8.55 17.07 -15.36
C ARG A 25 -10.04 16.73 -15.39
N TYR A 26 -10.90 17.50 -14.71
CA TYR A 26 -12.33 17.19 -14.67
C TYR A 26 -13.04 17.47 -16.00
N ASN A 27 -13.58 16.41 -16.59
CA ASN A 27 -14.43 16.50 -17.79
C ASN A 27 -15.90 16.82 -17.49
N THR A 28 -16.29 16.84 -16.21
CA THR A 28 -17.61 17.23 -15.72
C THR A 28 -17.56 18.57 -14.99
N PRO A 29 -18.68 19.33 -14.94
CA PRO A 29 -18.73 20.57 -14.18
C PRO A 29 -18.34 20.41 -12.71
N VAL A 30 -17.39 21.22 -12.25
CA VAL A 30 -16.95 21.31 -10.85
C VAL A 30 -17.12 22.74 -10.34
N HIS A 31 -17.33 22.89 -9.04
CA HIS A 31 -17.48 24.20 -8.41
C HIS A 31 -16.25 24.52 -7.58
N LEU A 32 -15.63 25.67 -7.81
CA LEU A 32 -14.47 26.13 -7.07
C LEU A 32 -14.85 27.31 -6.17
N VAL A 33 -14.66 27.18 -4.86
CA VAL A 33 -14.90 28.24 -3.89
C VAL A 33 -13.59 28.91 -3.52
N VAL A 34 -13.56 30.24 -3.62
CA VAL A 34 -12.41 31.06 -3.23
C VAL A 34 -12.79 32.09 -2.17
N THR A 35 -11.81 32.52 -1.38
CA THR A 35 -12.02 33.43 -0.25
C THR A 35 -12.04 34.91 -0.64
N GLY A 36 -11.57 35.25 -1.85
CA GLY A 36 -11.72 36.56 -2.47
C GLY A 36 -10.46 37.44 -2.45
N LYS A 37 -10.59 38.61 -3.09
CA LYS A 37 -9.47 39.54 -3.38
C LYS A 37 -8.63 39.94 -2.16
N GLU A 38 -9.26 40.19 -1.01
CA GLU A 38 -8.55 40.57 0.22
C GLU A 38 -7.63 39.47 0.76
N ARG A 39 -7.77 38.23 0.26
CA ARG A 39 -6.88 37.10 0.55
C ARG A 39 -6.00 36.70 -0.64
N GLY A 40 -5.89 37.60 -1.63
CA GLY A 40 -4.98 37.45 -2.76
C GLY A 40 -5.55 36.68 -3.95
N LEU A 41 -6.83 36.30 -3.94
CA LEU A 41 -7.45 35.57 -5.05
C LEU A 41 -8.84 36.13 -5.40
N ASP A 42 -8.86 37.07 -6.34
CA ASP A 42 -10.10 37.63 -6.90
C ASP A 42 -10.76 36.64 -7.87
N GLY A 43 -12.04 36.35 -7.70
CA GLY A 43 -12.74 35.34 -8.49
C GLY A 43 -12.84 35.67 -9.99
N MET A 44 -12.96 36.96 -10.36
CA MET A 44 -13.01 37.35 -11.78
C MET A 44 -11.63 37.21 -12.43
N ALA A 45 -10.59 37.67 -11.73
CA ALA A 45 -9.22 37.51 -12.20
C ALA A 45 -8.81 36.02 -12.31
N LEU A 46 -9.30 35.18 -11.39
CA LEU A 46 -9.07 33.74 -11.45
C LEU A 46 -9.78 33.09 -12.64
N ASP A 47 -11.03 33.47 -12.92
CA ASP A 47 -11.76 32.96 -14.09
C ASP A 47 -10.98 33.29 -15.38
N GLU A 48 -10.54 34.54 -15.54
CA GLU A 48 -9.67 34.94 -16.66
C GLU A 48 -8.36 34.14 -16.72
N ALA A 49 -7.72 33.90 -15.56
CA ALA A 49 -6.48 33.14 -15.48
C ALA A 49 -6.67 31.66 -15.87
N LEU A 50 -7.79 31.03 -15.50
CA LEU A 50 -8.12 29.66 -15.91
C LEU A 50 -8.26 29.56 -17.44
N TYR A 51 -8.94 30.51 -18.08
CA TYR A 51 -9.05 30.54 -19.56
C TYR A 51 -7.72 30.88 -20.26
N ALA A 52 -6.85 31.65 -19.62
CA ALA A 52 -5.55 32.00 -20.18
C ALA A 52 -4.49 30.89 -20.01
N SER A 53 -4.72 29.95 -19.09
CA SER A 53 -3.83 28.82 -18.81
C SER A 53 -4.01 27.65 -19.79
N LYS A 54 -3.12 26.64 -19.76
CA LYS A 54 -3.28 25.37 -20.50
C LYS A 54 -4.32 24.42 -19.87
N CYS A 55 -5.32 24.96 -19.17
CA CYS A 55 -6.38 24.17 -18.55
C CYS A 55 -7.35 23.63 -19.60
N LEU A 56 -7.23 22.36 -19.96
CA LEU A 56 -8.03 21.70 -21.00
C LEU A 56 -9.55 21.85 -20.80
N ASN A 57 -10.00 21.85 -19.54
CA ASN A 57 -11.41 21.84 -19.17
C ASN A 57 -11.83 23.08 -18.35
N ALA A 58 -11.24 24.26 -18.62
CA ALA A 58 -11.58 25.49 -17.92
C ALA A 58 -13.10 25.80 -17.94
N ASP A 59 -13.78 25.52 -19.06
CA ASP A 59 -15.24 25.70 -19.23
C ASP A 59 -16.09 24.91 -18.21
N ASN A 60 -15.53 23.85 -17.62
CA ASN A 60 -16.21 23.04 -16.61
C ASN A 60 -16.06 23.60 -15.18
N ILE A 61 -15.22 24.61 -14.97
CA ILE A 61 -14.94 25.15 -13.64
C ILE A 61 -15.84 26.36 -13.38
N VAL A 62 -16.72 26.26 -12.38
CA VAL A 62 -17.58 27.36 -11.95
C VAL A 62 -17.02 27.97 -10.67
N VAL A 63 -16.50 29.19 -10.77
CA VAL A 63 -15.90 29.92 -9.65
C VAL A 63 -16.98 30.60 -8.79
N HIS A 64 -16.91 30.40 -7.48
CA HIS A 64 -17.71 31.06 -6.46
C HIS A 64 -16.79 31.86 -5.54
N ASP A 65 -16.84 33.19 -5.66
CA ASP A 65 -16.08 34.09 -4.80
C ASP A 65 -16.90 34.47 -3.56
N LEU A 66 -16.40 34.14 -2.37
CA LEU A 66 -17.03 34.50 -1.10
C LEU A 66 -16.81 35.98 -0.73
N ALA A 67 -15.85 36.66 -1.36
CA ALA A 67 -15.48 38.05 -1.13
C ALA A 67 -15.35 38.39 0.37
N LEU A 68 -14.60 37.57 1.11
CA LEU A 68 -14.49 37.71 2.55
C LEU A 68 -13.76 39.02 2.91
N PRO A 69 -14.26 39.78 3.89
CA PRO A 69 -13.62 41.01 4.32
C PRO A 69 -12.36 40.70 5.14
N VAL A 70 -11.49 41.70 5.27
CA VAL A 70 -10.36 41.65 6.21
C VAL A 70 -10.91 41.53 7.65
N ALA A 71 -10.60 40.41 8.29
CA ALA A 71 -10.94 40.12 9.68
C ALA A 71 -9.85 39.24 10.29
N ASP A 72 -9.96 38.93 11.59
CA ASP A 72 -9.08 37.94 12.21
C ASP A 72 -9.32 36.54 11.62
N GLU A 73 -8.31 35.67 11.69
CA GLU A 73 -8.34 34.33 11.10
C GLU A 73 -9.51 33.47 11.58
N LEU A 74 -9.98 33.63 12.81
CA LEU A 74 -11.11 32.85 13.32
C LEU A 74 -12.44 33.33 12.72
N ALA A 75 -12.62 34.64 12.60
CA ALA A 75 -13.77 35.23 11.92
C ALA A 75 -13.80 34.83 10.44
N VAL A 76 -12.66 34.93 9.73
CA VAL A 76 -12.53 34.50 8.32
C VAL A 76 -12.87 33.01 8.18
N ALA A 77 -12.31 32.16 9.04
CA ALA A 77 -12.58 30.72 9.04
C ALA A 77 -14.09 30.41 9.19
N SER A 78 -14.75 31.08 10.14
CA SER A 78 -16.19 30.91 10.36
C SER A 78 -17.02 31.40 9.17
N MET A 79 -16.61 32.51 8.53
CA MET A 79 -17.31 33.04 7.36
C MET A 79 -17.11 32.16 6.13
N ALA A 80 -15.89 31.66 5.90
CA ALA A 80 -15.57 30.72 4.83
C ALA A 80 -16.40 29.44 4.95
N ALA A 81 -16.39 28.82 6.14
CA ALA A 81 -17.16 27.62 6.42
C ALA A 81 -18.67 27.85 6.20
N GLN A 82 -19.22 28.97 6.69
CA GLN A 82 -20.62 29.31 6.48
C GLN A 82 -20.96 29.54 5.00
N GLY A 83 -20.04 30.12 4.22
CA GLY A 83 -20.18 30.30 2.78
C GLY A 83 -20.22 28.96 2.04
N VAL A 84 -19.27 28.07 2.34
CA VAL A 84 -19.22 26.70 1.80
C VAL A 84 -20.49 25.93 2.12
N ILE A 85 -21.01 26.02 3.35
CA ILE A 85 -22.26 25.33 3.74
C ILE A 85 -23.46 25.86 2.96
N ARG A 86 -23.60 27.18 2.80
CA ARG A 86 -24.72 27.76 2.01
C ARG A 86 -24.66 27.33 0.55
N LEU A 87 -23.46 27.28 -0.03
CA LEU A 87 -23.28 26.74 -1.38
C LEU A 87 -23.63 25.26 -1.41
N ALA A 88 -23.25 24.49 -0.39
CA ALA A 88 -23.59 23.08 -0.29
C ALA A 88 -25.10 22.81 -0.19
N GLU A 89 -25.85 23.65 0.52
CA GLU A 89 -27.33 23.56 0.60
C GLU A 89 -27.99 23.71 -0.78
N VAL A 90 -27.40 24.52 -1.67
CA VAL A 90 -27.92 24.79 -3.01
C VAL A 90 -27.42 23.77 -4.04
N LEU A 91 -26.12 23.50 -4.02
CA LEU A 91 -25.45 22.66 -5.02
C LEU A 91 -25.56 21.16 -4.70
N GLN A 92 -25.81 20.81 -3.44
CA GLN A 92 -25.82 19.43 -2.92
C GLN A 92 -24.61 18.59 -3.37
N PRO A 93 -23.37 19.10 -3.20
CA PRO A 93 -22.16 18.38 -3.59
C PRO A 93 -22.00 17.12 -2.75
N GLN A 94 -21.41 16.08 -3.34
CA GLN A 94 -21.14 14.82 -2.64
C GLN A 94 -19.74 14.81 -2.02
N VAL A 95 -18.82 15.61 -2.55
CA VAL A 95 -17.42 15.67 -2.15
C VAL A 95 -16.92 17.13 -2.11
N LEU A 96 -16.15 17.48 -1.08
CA LEU A 96 -15.35 18.70 -0.98
C LEU A 96 -13.87 18.35 -1.00
N ILE A 97 -13.14 18.86 -1.98
CA ILE A 97 -11.67 18.74 -2.08
C ILE A 97 -11.02 20.06 -1.65
N HIS A 98 -10.03 20.00 -0.79
CA HIS A 98 -9.28 21.18 -0.34
C HIS A 98 -7.85 20.83 0.05
N ILE A 99 -7.00 21.85 0.17
CA ILE A 99 -5.67 21.68 0.75
C ILE A 99 -5.80 21.51 2.27
N ARG A 100 -5.14 20.50 2.82
CA ARG A 100 -5.03 20.26 4.25
C ARG A 100 -3.88 21.08 4.81
N GLN A 101 -4.21 22.02 5.68
CA GLN A 101 -3.25 22.81 6.47
C GLN A 101 -3.71 22.89 7.92
N ASP A 102 -2.77 23.04 8.84
CA ASP A 102 -3.06 23.29 10.26
C ASP A 102 -3.46 24.76 10.50
N LYS A 103 -4.57 25.19 9.88
CA LYS A 103 -5.15 26.54 9.99
C LYS A 103 -6.60 26.47 10.47
N PRO A 104 -7.08 27.48 11.24
CA PRO A 104 -8.46 27.51 11.73
C PRO A 104 -9.53 27.33 10.65
N THR A 105 -9.31 27.88 9.45
CA THR A 105 -10.21 27.78 8.30
C THR A 105 -10.59 26.34 7.97
N TYR A 106 -9.60 25.44 7.83
CA TYR A 106 -9.85 24.04 7.49
C TYR A 106 -10.45 23.27 8.66
N HIS A 107 -9.94 23.47 9.88
CA HIS A 107 -10.47 22.79 11.06
C HIS A 107 -11.94 23.09 11.29
N ILE A 108 -12.33 24.37 11.17
CA ILE A 108 -13.72 24.81 11.35
C ILE A 108 -14.57 24.30 10.19
N MET A 109 -14.12 24.49 8.94
CA MET A 109 -14.83 24.02 7.75
C MET A 109 -15.10 22.52 7.80
N GLU A 110 -14.06 21.71 7.98
CA GLU A 110 -14.21 20.25 8.07
C GLU A 110 -15.10 19.83 9.25
N SER A 111 -14.99 20.50 10.40
CA SER A 111 -15.81 20.16 11.57
C SER A 111 -17.28 20.49 11.36
N MET A 112 -17.59 21.60 10.70
CA MET A 112 -18.96 21.96 10.36
C MET A 112 -19.54 21.04 9.28
N VAL A 113 -18.77 20.74 8.22
CA VAL A 113 -19.18 19.79 7.17
C VAL A 113 -19.44 18.41 7.76
N ARG A 114 -18.59 17.94 8.68
CA ARG A 114 -18.79 16.67 9.41
C ARG A 114 -20.00 16.71 10.34
N ALA A 115 -20.28 17.82 11.00
CA ALA A 115 -21.40 17.95 11.94
C ALA A 115 -22.76 17.87 11.23
N GLU A 116 -22.84 18.41 10.02
CA GLU A 116 -24.06 18.42 9.21
C GLU A 116 -24.19 17.18 8.31
N ASP A 117 -23.15 16.33 8.22
CA ASP A 117 -23.08 15.12 7.36
C ASP A 117 -23.49 15.39 5.90
N ILE A 118 -23.13 16.58 5.39
CA ILE A 118 -23.58 17.06 4.07
C ILE A 118 -22.80 16.38 2.94
N MET A 119 -21.48 16.23 3.10
CA MET A 119 -20.59 15.73 2.06
C MET A 119 -19.30 15.16 2.64
N VAL A 120 -18.55 14.42 1.80
CA VAL A 120 -17.26 13.84 2.17
C VAL A 120 -16.14 14.85 1.92
N THR A 121 -15.29 15.10 2.92
CA THR A 121 -14.13 15.99 2.79
C THR A 121 -12.87 15.22 2.43
N ILE A 122 -12.18 15.65 1.38
CA ILE A 122 -10.87 15.15 0.95
C ILE A 122 -9.86 16.28 1.14
N GLY A 123 -9.09 16.19 2.23
CA GLY A 123 -8.05 17.15 2.57
C GLY A 123 -6.67 16.64 2.16
N LEU A 124 -6.12 17.17 1.07
CA LEU A 124 -4.81 16.76 0.55
C LEU A 124 -3.69 17.67 1.10
N PRO A 125 -2.59 17.11 1.62
CA PRO A 125 -1.39 17.90 1.88
C PRO A 125 -0.96 18.62 0.60
N ILE A 126 -0.45 19.85 0.73
CA ILE A 126 -0.15 20.71 -0.43
C ILE A 126 0.76 20.03 -1.47
N GLY A 127 1.85 19.39 -1.03
CA GLY A 127 2.77 18.68 -1.92
C GLY A 127 2.29 17.31 -2.41
N ASP A 128 1.15 16.80 -1.90
CA ASP A 128 0.58 15.52 -2.30
C ASP A 128 -0.45 15.66 -3.44
N VAL A 129 -0.91 16.87 -3.77
CA VAL A 129 -1.94 17.08 -4.81
C VAL A 129 -1.50 16.55 -6.17
N ARG A 130 -0.25 16.83 -6.56
CA ARG A 130 0.35 16.31 -7.79
C ARG A 130 0.43 14.77 -7.85
N HIS A 131 0.38 14.11 -6.68
CA HIS A 131 0.37 12.65 -6.54
C HIS A 131 -1.04 12.06 -6.45
N ALA A 132 -2.07 12.91 -6.53
CA ALA A 132 -3.47 12.56 -6.41
C ALA A 132 -4.30 13.00 -7.63
N LEU A 133 -3.65 13.28 -8.78
CA LEU A 133 -4.33 13.71 -10.00
C LEU A 133 -5.33 12.68 -10.55
N TRP A 134 -5.16 11.41 -10.17
CA TRP A 134 -6.08 10.31 -10.48
C TRP A 134 -7.43 10.41 -9.78
N ILE A 135 -7.61 11.32 -8.81
CA ILE A 135 -8.90 11.59 -8.17
C ILE A 135 -9.95 12.00 -9.22
N ALA A 136 -9.55 12.70 -10.28
CA ALA A 136 -10.44 13.13 -11.35
C ALA A 136 -10.97 11.95 -12.20
N ASP A 137 -10.28 10.80 -12.19
CA ASP A 137 -10.63 9.62 -12.97
C ASP A 137 -11.53 8.64 -12.19
N LEU A 138 -11.76 8.89 -10.89
CA LEU A 138 -12.58 8.04 -10.05
C LEU A 138 -14.07 8.43 -10.09
N PRO A 139 -14.97 7.45 -10.08
CA PRO A 139 -16.39 7.72 -10.00
C PRO A 139 -16.79 8.27 -8.62
N MET A 140 -17.90 9.00 -8.57
CA MET A 140 -18.34 9.74 -7.39
C MET A 140 -18.55 8.85 -6.15
N ASP A 141 -19.05 7.65 -6.35
CA ASP A 141 -19.28 6.68 -5.29
C ASP A 141 -17.98 6.15 -4.69
N ALA A 142 -16.91 5.99 -5.48
CA ALA A 142 -15.59 5.69 -4.94
C ALA A 142 -15.07 6.85 -4.08
N LEU A 143 -15.17 8.09 -4.56
CA LEU A 143 -14.72 9.27 -3.82
C LEU A 143 -15.45 9.46 -2.49
N ARG A 144 -16.74 9.11 -2.41
CA ARG A 144 -17.51 9.12 -1.15
C ARG A 144 -16.98 8.15 -0.09
N HIS A 145 -16.19 7.15 -0.48
CA HIS A 145 -15.56 6.22 0.44
C HIS A 145 -14.13 6.62 0.80
N TRP A 146 -13.68 7.84 0.44
CA TRP A 146 -12.30 8.31 0.70
C TRP A 146 -11.88 8.07 2.16
N ASN A 147 -12.69 8.50 3.12
CA ASN A 147 -12.39 8.37 4.56
C ASN A 147 -12.84 7.04 5.19
N VAL A 148 -13.43 6.14 4.39
CA VAL A 148 -13.85 4.80 4.84
C VAL A 148 -12.70 3.81 4.72
N VAL A 149 -11.84 3.97 3.71
CA VAL A 149 -10.68 3.10 3.48
C VAL A 149 -9.68 3.23 4.62
N ASP A 150 -9.53 2.16 5.41
CA ASP A 150 -8.57 2.07 6.52
C ASP A 150 -7.44 1.10 6.14
N VAL A 151 -6.19 1.56 6.20
CA VAL A 151 -5.03 0.77 5.81
C VAL A 151 -4.03 0.73 6.96
N ASP A 152 -3.69 -0.48 7.42
CA ASP A 152 -2.60 -0.72 8.35
C ASP A 152 -1.31 -1.12 7.60
N ILE A 153 -0.17 -0.58 8.02
CA ILE A 153 1.14 -1.12 7.64
C ILE A 153 1.59 -2.10 8.71
N VAL A 154 1.84 -3.35 8.32
CA VAL A 154 2.21 -4.42 9.24
C VAL A 154 3.59 -4.95 8.89
N VAL A 155 4.55 -4.65 9.75
CA VAL A 155 5.96 -5.02 9.60
C VAL A 155 6.27 -6.24 10.45
N ILE A 156 6.86 -7.28 9.85
CA ILE A 156 7.25 -8.52 10.51
C ILE A 156 8.78 -8.62 10.53
N THR A 157 9.37 -8.82 11.71
CA THR A 157 10.84 -8.83 11.86
C THR A 157 11.32 -9.77 12.96
N ASP A 158 12.57 -10.21 12.85
CA ASP A 158 13.30 -10.97 13.88
C ASP A 158 14.55 -10.19 14.32
N ARG A 159 15.66 -10.31 13.58
CA ARG A 159 16.99 -9.87 14.05
C ARG A 159 17.84 -9.18 12.97
N ARG A 160 17.21 -8.41 12.09
CA ARG A 160 17.87 -7.68 10.99
C ARG A 160 17.69 -6.16 11.15
N PRO A 161 18.36 -5.52 12.13
CA PRO A 161 18.11 -4.11 12.44
C PRO A 161 18.45 -3.16 11.28
N HIS A 162 19.50 -3.42 10.51
CA HIS A 162 19.87 -2.57 9.37
C HIS A 162 18.80 -2.57 8.28
N SER A 163 18.31 -3.75 7.91
CA SER A 163 17.25 -3.85 6.92
C SER A 163 15.93 -3.29 7.41
N LEU A 164 15.57 -3.62 8.65
CA LEU A 164 14.38 -3.06 9.27
C LEU A 164 14.43 -1.52 9.29
N SER A 165 15.61 -0.93 9.53
CA SER A 165 15.80 0.51 9.46
C SER A 165 15.50 1.06 8.06
N ARG A 166 15.96 0.38 7.00
CA ARG A 166 15.67 0.76 5.60
C ARG A 166 14.17 0.70 5.29
N LEU A 167 13.49 -0.37 5.73
CA LEU A 167 12.04 -0.49 5.60
C LEU A 167 11.28 0.62 6.34
N LEU A 168 11.65 0.88 7.61
CA LEU A 168 11.00 1.91 8.42
C LEU A 168 11.24 3.32 7.86
N GLN A 169 12.43 3.59 7.31
CA GLN A 169 12.74 4.85 6.65
C GLN A 169 11.99 5.03 5.33
N SER A 170 11.93 4.01 4.48
CA SER A 170 11.18 4.07 3.22
C SER A 170 9.68 4.28 3.45
N THR A 171 9.07 3.51 4.37
CA THR A 171 7.66 3.70 4.75
C THR A 171 7.40 5.08 5.36
N SER A 172 8.36 5.68 6.06
CA SER A 172 8.20 7.03 6.63
C SER A 172 8.22 8.14 5.58
N ARG A 173 8.85 7.92 4.42
CA ARG A 173 9.00 8.92 3.34
C ARG A 173 7.86 8.88 2.32
N ALA A 174 6.91 7.97 2.47
CA ALA A 174 5.83 7.80 1.50
C ALA A 174 4.74 8.89 1.60
N HIS A 175 4.06 9.10 0.48
CA HIS A 175 2.94 10.04 0.34
C HIS A 175 1.63 9.35 0.75
N TYR A 176 1.07 9.78 1.89
CA TYR A 176 -0.15 9.20 2.46
C TYR A 176 -1.43 9.96 2.12
N LEU A 177 -1.35 11.03 1.31
CA LEU A 177 -2.52 11.75 0.79
C LEU A 177 -3.42 12.33 1.90
N GLY A 178 -2.82 12.64 3.05
CA GLY A 178 -3.52 13.11 4.24
C GLY A 178 -4.12 12.00 5.12
N ASP A 179 -4.09 10.74 4.70
CA ASP A 179 -4.66 9.65 5.50
C ASP A 179 -3.84 9.38 6.76
N SER A 180 -4.52 9.01 7.85
CA SER A 180 -3.84 8.51 9.05
C SER A 180 -3.65 6.99 8.94
N VAL A 181 -2.39 6.57 8.74
CA VAL A 181 -2.01 5.17 8.53
C VAL A 181 -1.31 4.63 9.76
N ASN A 182 -1.82 3.53 10.32
CA ASN A 182 -1.26 2.91 11.51
C ASN A 182 -0.08 1.99 11.16
N LEU A 183 0.96 2.01 12.00
CA LEU A 183 2.12 1.13 11.88
C LEU A 183 2.11 0.08 12.98
N LYS A 184 2.03 -1.20 12.60
CA LYS A 184 2.05 -2.36 13.50
C LYS A 184 3.35 -3.13 13.30
N ILE A 185 4.20 -3.21 14.32
CA ILE A 185 5.50 -3.90 14.25
C ILE A 185 5.44 -5.19 15.07
N HIS A 186 5.59 -6.32 14.38
CA HIS A 186 5.53 -7.67 14.92
C HIS A 186 6.95 -8.25 15.06
N LEU A 187 7.43 -8.25 16.29
CA LEU A 187 8.72 -8.78 16.69
C LEU A 187 8.61 -10.27 17.05
N GLU A 188 9.42 -11.13 16.43
CA GLU A 188 9.57 -12.52 16.85
C GLU A 188 10.20 -12.62 18.25
N GLN A 189 9.95 -13.73 18.94
CA GLN A 189 10.49 -14.01 20.27
C GLN A 189 12.02 -13.87 20.31
N SER A 190 12.69 -14.26 19.23
CA SER A 190 14.14 -14.23 19.11
C SER A 190 14.72 -12.88 18.65
N SER A 191 13.92 -11.82 18.60
CA SER A 191 14.42 -10.50 18.21
C SER A 191 15.55 -10.06 19.14
N ASP A 192 16.63 -9.54 18.58
CA ASP A 192 17.80 -9.13 19.34
C ASP A 192 17.63 -7.75 19.99
N ARG A 193 18.57 -7.34 20.85
CA ARG A 193 18.47 -6.08 21.57
C ARG A 193 18.49 -4.87 20.63
N VAL A 194 19.29 -4.92 19.56
CA VAL A 194 19.44 -3.79 18.63
C VAL A 194 18.15 -3.56 17.86
N THR A 195 17.53 -4.62 17.34
CA THR A 195 16.22 -4.54 16.65
C THR A 195 15.15 -3.96 17.59
N ARG A 196 15.07 -4.40 18.84
CA ARG A 196 14.11 -3.85 19.82
C ARG A 196 14.37 -2.37 20.12
N MET A 197 15.63 -1.96 20.25
CA MET A 197 15.98 -0.56 20.49
C MET A 197 15.59 0.33 19.30
N LEU A 198 15.88 -0.11 18.07
CA LEU A 198 15.48 0.56 16.84
C LEU A 198 13.97 0.79 16.80
N VAL A 199 13.19 -0.28 16.98
CA VAL A 199 11.73 -0.23 16.91
C VAL A 199 11.13 0.65 18.01
N ASN A 200 11.66 0.59 19.24
CA ASN A 200 11.22 1.45 20.33
C ASN A 200 11.48 2.94 20.05
N GLY A 201 12.69 3.26 19.55
CA GLY A 201 13.12 4.65 19.28
C GLY A 201 12.51 5.27 18.02
N PHE A 202 12.05 4.47 17.07
CA PHE A 202 11.48 4.95 15.81
C PHE A 202 10.20 5.76 16.03
N LYS A 203 10.14 7.00 15.50
CA LYS A 203 8.95 7.86 15.59
C LYS A 203 8.13 7.72 14.30
N TRP A 204 6.85 7.38 14.46
CA TRP A 204 5.91 7.30 13.35
C TRP A 204 5.03 8.56 13.33
N GLN A 205 5.00 9.26 12.21
CA GLN A 205 4.33 10.56 12.07
C GLN A 205 2.96 10.47 11.40
N HIS A 206 2.67 9.35 10.73
CA HIS A 206 1.47 9.20 9.89
C HIS A 206 0.28 8.56 10.61
N GLY A 207 0.42 8.16 11.87
CA GLY A 207 -0.66 7.55 12.64
C GLY A 207 -0.18 6.90 13.93
N LYS A 208 -0.87 5.85 14.39
CA LYS A 208 -0.49 5.15 15.63
C LYS A 208 0.58 4.10 15.37
N LYS A 209 1.70 4.16 16.11
CA LYS A 209 2.67 3.05 16.20
C LYS A 209 2.24 2.05 17.27
N THR A 210 2.13 0.78 16.92
CA THR A 210 1.89 -0.33 17.86
C THR A 210 2.95 -1.42 17.69
N MET A 211 3.26 -2.10 18.78
CA MET A 211 4.29 -3.14 18.80
C MET A 211 3.73 -4.41 19.44
N ARG A 212 4.01 -5.55 18.84
CA ARG A 212 3.73 -6.88 19.39
C ARG A 212 5.00 -7.69 19.41
N HIS A 213 5.41 -8.15 20.59
CA HIS A 213 6.53 -9.07 20.75
C HIS A 213 6.05 -10.46 21.13
N ARG A 214 6.49 -11.50 20.42
CA ARG A 214 6.09 -12.88 20.71
C ARG A 214 6.80 -13.39 21.97
N ILE A 215 6.04 -14.08 22.83
CA ILE A 215 6.58 -14.75 24.02
C ILE A 215 7.18 -16.12 23.65
N LYS A 216 6.62 -16.80 22.65
CA LYS A 216 7.08 -18.09 22.13
C LYS A 216 7.41 -17.95 20.64
N LYS A 217 8.52 -18.55 20.22
CA LYS A 217 8.92 -18.56 18.82
C LYS A 217 7.83 -19.16 17.94
N GLY A 218 7.31 -18.38 17.01
CA GLY A 218 6.23 -18.78 16.10
C GLY A 218 6.76 -19.40 14.80
N GLY A 219 7.88 -18.87 14.28
CA GLY A 219 8.33 -19.17 12.93
C GLY A 219 7.51 -18.44 11.87
N LEU A 220 7.92 -18.57 10.61
CA LEU A 220 7.45 -17.70 9.53
C LEU A 220 5.94 -17.78 9.25
N MET A 221 5.36 -18.99 9.23
CA MET A 221 3.94 -19.16 8.93
C MET A 221 3.04 -18.48 9.97
N PRO A 222 3.16 -18.74 11.29
CA PRO A 222 2.42 -17.98 12.29
C PRO A 222 2.77 -16.49 12.29
N ALA A 223 4.04 -16.14 12.04
CA ALA A 223 4.47 -14.73 12.00
C ALA A 223 3.69 -13.92 10.96
N ILE A 224 3.44 -14.49 9.77
CA ILE A 224 2.69 -13.84 8.69
C ILE A 224 1.18 -13.96 8.89
N VAL A 225 0.65 -15.17 9.13
CA VAL A 225 -0.81 -15.37 9.19
C VAL A 225 -1.44 -14.62 10.36
N GLU A 226 -0.77 -14.60 11.51
CA GLU A 226 -1.27 -13.92 12.72
C GLU A 226 -0.78 -12.47 12.84
N SER A 227 -0.12 -11.91 11.81
CA SER A 227 0.34 -10.51 11.84
C SER A 227 -0.84 -9.55 11.81
N TRP A 228 -1.92 -9.95 11.13
CA TRP A 228 -3.09 -9.12 10.94
C TRP A 228 -4.36 -9.94 10.88
N TYR A 229 -5.42 -9.37 11.46
CA TYR A 229 -6.79 -9.83 11.30
C TYR A 229 -7.68 -8.59 11.18
N PRO A 230 -8.52 -8.49 10.13
CA PRO A 230 -9.27 -7.27 9.85
C PRO A 230 -10.36 -6.99 10.87
N SER A 231 -10.52 -5.72 11.23
CA SER A 231 -11.59 -5.23 12.12
C SER A 231 -12.93 -5.03 11.40
N SER A 232 -12.91 -4.77 10.09
CA SER A 232 -14.09 -4.55 9.23
C SER A 232 -13.86 -5.07 7.81
N ASN A 233 -14.71 -4.73 6.84
CA ASN A 233 -14.46 -4.98 5.40
C ASN A 233 -13.71 -3.83 4.71
N ASP A 234 -13.46 -2.76 5.45
CA ASP A 234 -12.79 -1.55 4.96
C ASP A 234 -11.40 -1.37 5.60
N ASN A 235 -11.05 -2.24 6.55
CA ASN A 235 -9.70 -2.37 7.11
C ASN A 235 -8.89 -3.33 6.24
N TYR A 236 -7.82 -2.83 5.63
CA TYR A 236 -6.86 -3.54 4.80
C TYR A 236 -5.49 -3.54 5.47
N ALA A 237 -4.60 -4.46 5.08
CA ALA A 237 -3.22 -4.44 5.57
C ALA A 237 -2.19 -4.61 4.47
N VAL A 238 -1.20 -3.71 4.48
CA VAL A 238 0.05 -3.83 3.75
C VAL A 238 0.99 -4.70 4.59
N LEU A 239 1.27 -5.92 4.13
CA LEU A 239 2.16 -6.86 4.84
C LEU A 239 3.60 -6.74 4.31
N LEU A 240 4.55 -6.40 5.19
CA LEU A 240 5.96 -6.17 4.86
C LEU A 240 6.86 -7.00 5.78
N GLU A 241 7.80 -7.74 5.19
CA GLU A 241 8.90 -8.38 5.94
C GLU A 241 10.08 -7.42 6.06
N ASP A 242 10.95 -7.64 7.04
CA ASP A 242 12.08 -6.74 7.33
C ASP A 242 13.09 -6.55 6.20
N ASP A 243 13.10 -7.39 5.17
CA ASP A 243 13.97 -7.31 3.98
C ASP A 243 13.34 -6.58 2.77
N ILE A 244 12.17 -5.97 2.97
CA ILE A 244 11.48 -5.16 1.97
C ILE A 244 11.90 -3.69 2.06
N GLU A 245 11.93 -3.02 0.92
CA GLU A 245 11.94 -1.56 0.82
C GLU A 245 10.79 -1.15 -0.10
N VAL A 246 10.15 -0.01 0.20
CA VAL A 246 8.99 0.49 -0.55
C VAL A 246 9.28 1.82 -1.24
N SER A 247 8.62 2.05 -2.38
CA SER A 247 8.62 3.33 -3.09
C SER A 247 7.92 4.42 -2.27
N PRO A 248 8.29 5.71 -2.38
CA PRO A 248 7.50 6.81 -1.83
C PRO A 248 6.03 6.83 -2.28
N TYR A 249 5.70 6.21 -3.41
CA TYR A 249 4.35 6.19 -4.00
C TYR A 249 3.60 4.88 -3.75
N PHE A 250 4.12 3.98 -2.91
CA PHE A 250 3.44 2.70 -2.66
C PHE A 250 2.01 2.89 -2.14
N TYR A 251 1.78 3.90 -1.29
CA TYR A 251 0.46 4.17 -0.72
C TYR A 251 -0.47 4.81 -1.76
N VAL A 252 0.06 5.65 -2.65
CA VAL A 252 -0.69 6.23 -3.77
C VAL A 252 -1.29 5.12 -4.64
N TRP A 253 -0.46 4.15 -5.04
CA TRP A 253 -0.90 2.96 -5.78
C TRP A 253 -1.97 2.17 -5.03
N VAL A 254 -1.78 1.96 -3.72
CA VAL A 254 -2.74 1.23 -2.88
C VAL A 254 -4.07 1.96 -2.79
N LYS A 255 -4.06 3.26 -2.46
CA LYS A 255 -5.29 4.05 -2.29
C LYS A 255 -6.07 4.13 -3.59
N TYR A 256 -5.39 4.42 -4.70
CA TYR A 256 -6.01 4.51 -6.01
C TYR A 256 -6.66 3.17 -6.41
N SER A 257 -5.92 2.07 -6.27
CA SER A 257 -6.42 0.72 -6.58
C SER A 257 -7.59 0.30 -5.69
N LEU A 258 -7.55 0.63 -4.39
CA LEU A 258 -8.65 0.31 -3.48
C LEU A 258 -9.92 1.08 -3.87
N LEU A 259 -9.83 2.38 -4.10
CA LEU A 259 -10.98 3.19 -4.50
C LEU A 259 -11.60 2.66 -5.81
N GLN A 260 -10.76 2.42 -6.83
CA GLN A 260 -11.19 1.90 -8.13
C GLN A 260 -11.84 0.51 -8.04
N TYR A 261 -11.18 -0.46 -7.40
CA TYR A 261 -11.59 -1.87 -7.49
C TYR A 261 -12.45 -2.35 -6.31
N ARG A 262 -12.66 -1.53 -5.28
CA ARG A 262 -13.48 -1.91 -4.11
C ARG A 262 -14.69 -1.00 -3.91
N TYR A 263 -14.58 0.27 -4.25
CA TYR A 263 -15.59 1.26 -3.89
C TYR A 263 -16.38 1.82 -5.07
N SER A 264 -15.93 1.61 -6.32
CA SER A 264 -16.73 1.89 -7.52
C SER A 264 -17.89 0.90 -7.71
N GLN A 265 -19.03 1.35 -8.20
CA GLN A 265 -20.27 0.58 -8.34
C GLN A 265 -20.08 -0.67 -9.21
N ASP A 266 -19.38 -0.52 -10.33
CA ASP A 266 -19.12 -1.57 -11.31
C ASP A 266 -18.10 -2.63 -10.82
N SER A 267 -17.50 -2.43 -9.64
CA SER A 267 -16.47 -3.31 -9.08
C SER A 267 -17.03 -4.58 -8.41
N ARG A 268 -18.20 -5.08 -8.83
CA ARG A 268 -18.80 -6.30 -8.23
C ARG A 268 -17.91 -7.53 -8.42
N GLU A 269 -17.39 -7.75 -9.62
CA GLU A 269 -16.50 -8.87 -9.91
C GLU A 269 -15.18 -8.73 -9.16
N ALA A 270 -14.58 -7.54 -9.16
CA ALA A 270 -13.39 -7.23 -8.38
C ALA A 270 -13.59 -7.53 -6.89
N ARG A 271 -14.73 -7.13 -6.31
CA ARG A 271 -15.03 -7.41 -4.89
C ARG A 271 -15.09 -8.91 -4.58
N GLN A 272 -15.54 -9.72 -5.54
CA GLN A 272 -15.66 -11.16 -5.40
C GLN A 272 -14.31 -11.87 -5.58
N PHE A 273 -13.59 -11.55 -6.66
CA PHE A 273 -12.44 -12.35 -7.09
C PHE A 273 -11.10 -11.77 -6.64
N MET A 274 -10.99 -10.46 -6.45
CA MET A 274 -9.71 -9.83 -6.12
C MET A 274 -9.41 -10.02 -4.63
N TYR A 275 -8.29 -10.64 -4.27
CA TYR A 275 -7.89 -10.89 -2.87
C TYR A 275 -6.80 -9.95 -2.36
N GLY A 276 -6.26 -9.08 -3.21
CA GLY A 276 -5.19 -8.18 -2.82
C GLY A 276 -4.56 -7.41 -3.97
N ILE A 277 -3.61 -6.55 -3.60
CA ILE A 277 -2.82 -5.70 -4.50
C ILE A 277 -1.35 -5.99 -4.23
N SER A 278 -0.59 -6.38 -5.25
CA SER A 278 0.86 -6.51 -5.16
C SER A 278 1.52 -5.13 -5.18
N LEU A 279 2.56 -4.96 -4.37
CA LEU A 279 3.49 -3.84 -4.49
C LEU A 279 4.70 -4.21 -5.35
N TYR A 280 4.92 -5.50 -5.63
CA TYR A 280 6.07 -6.03 -6.33
C TYR A 280 5.71 -6.46 -7.77
N SER A 281 6.64 -6.24 -8.71
CA SER A 281 6.56 -6.62 -10.12
C SER A 281 7.40 -7.90 -10.35
N PRO A 282 6.78 -9.08 -10.51
CA PRO A 282 7.52 -10.34 -10.60
C PRO A 282 8.32 -10.45 -11.89
N ARG A 283 9.60 -10.82 -11.75
CA ARG A 283 10.48 -11.21 -12.88
C ARG A 283 10.53 -12.72 -13.13
N HIS A 284 9.86 -13.50 -12.27
CA HIS A 284 9.92 -14.96 -12.32
C HIS A 284 8.58 -15.60 -11.91
N LEU A 285 8.17 -16.63 -12.65
CA LEU A 285 7.13 -17.56 -12.24
C LEU A 285 7.73 -18.64 -11.35
N GLU A 286 7.15 -18.87 -10.16
CA GLU A 286 7.71 -19.80 -9.18
C GLU A 286 6.96 -21.12 -9.02
N LEU A 287 5.74 -21.21 -9.56
CA LEU A 287 4.80 -22.31 -9.31
C LEU A 287 4.86 -23.43 -10.35
N LEU A 288 5.58 -23.23 -11.45
CA LEU A 288 5.79 -24.25 -12.47
C LEU A 288 6.49 -25.49 -11.88
N PRO A 289 6.06 -26.73 -12.23
CA PRO A 289 6.64 -27.95 -11.67
C PRO A 289 8.15 -28.11 -11.95
N GLN A 290 8.61 -27.54 -13.07
CA GLN A 290 10.02 -27.58 -13.50
C GLN A 290 10.92 -26.64 -12.67
N GLY A 291 10.35 -25.74 -11.87
CA GLY A 291 11.10 -24.77 -11.08
C GLY A 291 10.78 -23.32 -11.47
N ARG A 292 11.58 -22.39 -10.94
CA ARG A 292 11.44 -20.97 -11.28
C ARG A 292 11.83 -20.75 -12.74
N ARG A 293 11.07 -19.93 -13.46
CA ARG A 293 11.38 -19.49 -14.82
C ARG A 293 11.29 -17.98 -14.92
N PRO A 294 12.12 -17.33 -15.77
CA PRO A 294 11.93 -15.93 -16.11
C PRO A 294 10.51 -15.67 -16.56
N PHE A 295 10.00 -14.51 -16.21
CA PHE A 295 8.66 -14.05 -16.50
C PHE A 295 8.70 -12.60 -16.93
N ASP A 296 7.99 -12.32 -18.01
CA ASP A 296 7.75 -10.99 -18.52
C ASP A 296 6.24 -10.87 -18.73
N PRO A 297 5.55 -9.99 -17.97
CA PRO A 297 4.12 -9.83 -18.10
C PRO A 297 3.71 -9.35 -19.50
N VAL A 298 4.51 -8.50 -20.15
CA VAL A 298 4.22 -8.01 -21.51
C VAL A 298 4.18 -9.17 -22.49
N ALA A 299 5.18 -10.05 -22.43
CA ALA A 299 5.23 -11.23 -23.30
C ALA A 299 4.15 -12.27 -22.96
N ALA A 300 3.71 -12.35 -21.70
CA ALA A 300 2.68 -13.30 -21.26
C ALA A 300 1.26 -12.86 -21.60
N ILE A 301 1.00 -11.55 -21.55
CA ILE A 301 -0.29 -10.93 -21.87
C ILE A 301 -0.46 -10.82 -23.39
N GLY A 302 0.60 -10.47 -24.12
CA GLY A 302 0.58 -10.34 -25.57
C GLY A 302 0.02 -9.00 -26.09
N ASP A 303 -0.03 -8.88 -27.41
CA ASP A 303 -0.24 -7.59 -28.11
C ASP A 303 -1.70 -7.10 -28.13
N ASP A 304 -2.64 -7.89 -27.61
CA ASP A 304 -4.07 -7.53 -27.55
C ASP A 304 -4.38 -6.49 -26.44
N TYR A 305 -3.40 -6.22 -25.57
CA TYR A 305 -3.50 -5.26 -24.48
C TYR A 305 -2.41 -4.20 -24.58
N ASP A 306 -2.62 -3.05 -23.92
CA ASP A 306 -1.57 -2.05 -23.77
C ASP A 306 -0.35 -2.63 -23.04
N THR A 307 0.85 -2.25 -23.47
CA THR A 307 2.13 -2.78 -22.95
C THR A 307 2.27 -2.60 -21.43
N ARG A 308 1.73 -1.52 -20.87
CA ARG A 308 1.85 -1.16 -19.44
C ARG A 308 0.55 -1.35 -18.67
N VAL A 309 -0.41 -2.08 -19.24
CA VAL A 309 -1.64 -2.41 -18.53
C VAL A 309 -1.31 -3.21 -17.26
N PRO A 310 -1.81 -2.81 -16.08
CA PRO A 310 -1.78 -3.67 -14.91
C PRO A 310 -2.52 -4.98 -15.19
N TYR A 311 -2.15 -6.05 -14.51
CA TYR A 311 -2.77 -7.36 -14.73
C TYR A 311 -3.17 -8.00 -13.41
N VAL A 312 -4.05 -8.99 -13.48
CA VAL A 312 -4.45 -9.77 -12.30
C VAL A 312 -3.97 -11.21 -12.45
N THR A 313 -3.50 -11.83 -11.36
CA THR A 313 -3.06 -13.23 -11.39
C THR A 313 -3.38 -13.99 -10.11
N GLN A 314 -3.52 -15.32 -10.22
CA GLN A 314 -3.69 -16.23 -9.07
C GLN A 314 -2.44 -16.40 -8.20
N ILE A 315 -1.30 -15.80 -8.58
CA ILE A 315 -0.06 -15.94 -7.82
C ILE A 315 -0.07 -14.95 -6.64
N PRO A 316 0.03 -15.38 -5.38
CA PRO A 316 0.10 -14.44 -4.27
C PRO A 316 1.47 -13.76 -4.20
N CYS A 317 1.50 -12.46 -3.89
CA CYS A 317 2.76 -11.75 -3.66
C CYS A 317 3.22 -11.90 -2.20
N SER A 318 4.49 -12.23 -1.99
CA SER A 318 5.11 -12.32 -0.66
C SER A 318 6.19 -11.26 -0.42
N TRP A 319 6.36 -10.28 -1.32
CA TRP A 319 7.40 -9.25 -1.25
C TRP A 319 6.81 -7.85 -1.15
N GLY A 320 5.77 -7.71 -0.33
CA GLY A 320 4.99 -6.50 -0.19
C GLY A 320 3.68 -6.59 -0.96
N ALA A 321 2.57 -6.65 -0.22
CA ALA A 321 1.24 -6.70 -0.78
C ALA A 321 0.18 -6.25 0.21
N VAL A 322 -0.93 -5.75 -0.31
CA VAL A 322 -2.17 -5.53 0.41
C VAL A 322 -3.01 -6.80 0.34
N TYR A 323 -3.54 -7.24 1.48
CA TYR A 323 -4.50 -8.34 1.55
C TYR A 323 -5.89 -7.85 1.93
N PHE A 324 -6.90 -8.39 1.26
CA PHE A 324 -8.29 -7.97 1.44
C PHE A 324 -8.96 -8.69 2.62
N PRO A 325 -9.80 -7.98 3.38
CA PRO A 325 -10.28 -8.46 4.68
C PRO A 325 -11.10 -9.74 4.58
N GLU A 326 -12.02 -9.83 3.62
CA GLU A 326 -12.89 -10.98 3.48
C GLU A 326 -12.12 -12.25 3.10
N HIS A 327 -11.24 -12.14 2.09
CA HIS A 327 -10.39 -13.24 1.62
C HIS A 327 -9.39 -13.68 2.70
N TRP A 328 -8.84 -12.75 3.46
CA TRP A 328 -7.94 -13.08 4.56
C TRP A 328 -8.67 -13.81 5.71
N ARG A 329 -9.89 -13.40 6.06
CA ARG A 329 -10.71 -14.12 7.06
C ARG A 329 -11.09 -15.52 6.58
N GLU A 330 -11.47 -15.68 5.31
CA GLU A 330 -11.70 -17.00 4.72
C GLU A 330 -10.45 -17.87 4.83
N PHE A 331 -9.27 -17.31 4.50
CA PHE A 331 -8.00 -18.01 4.62
C PHE A 331 -7.68 -18.45 6.06
N HIS A 332 -7.97 -17.61 7.06
CA HIS A 332 -7.82 -18.00 8.47
C HIS A 332 -8.68 -19.23 8.81
N GLY A 333 -9.95 -19.23 8.41
CA GLY A 333 -10.85 -20.38 8.61
C GLY A 333 -10.36 -21.64 7.87
N TYR A 334 -9.88 -21.46 6.64
CA TYR A 334 -9.37 -22.54 5.80
C TYR A 334 -8.12 -23.16 6.41
N LEU A 335 -7.15 -22.32 6.78
CA LEU A 335 -5.88 -22.75 7.34
C LEU A 335 -6.06 -23.44 8.68
N THR A 336 -6.90 -22.91 9.58
CA THR A 336 -7.18 -23.56 10.87
C THR A 336 -7.72 -24.98 10.67
N SER A 337 -8.69 -25.15 9.78
CA SER A 337 -9.27 -26.47 9.49
C SER A 337 -8.28 -27.41 8.81
N ARG A 338 -7.49 -26.92 7.86
CA ARG A 338 -6.42 -27.70 7.20
C ARG A 338 -5.33 -28.15 8.16
N MET A 339 -4.93 -27.28 9.10
CA MET A 339 -3.94 -27.63 10.10
C MET A 339 -4.44 -28.70 11.06
N GLU A 340 -5.74 -28.69 11.39
CA GLU A 340 -6.34 -29.72 12.22
C GLU A 340 -6.41 -31.07 11.50
N ASP A 341 -6.90 -31.08 10.25
CA ASP A 341 -6.93 -32.28 9.41
C ASP A 341 -5.54 -32.93 9.26
N LEU A 342 -4.50 -32.11 9.03
CA LEU A 342 -3.12 -32.59 8.91
C LEU A 342 -2.55 -33.21 10.19
N ARG A 343 -3.09 -32.85 11.36
CA ARG A 343 -2.72 -33.42 12.67
C ARG A 343 -3.48 -34.72 12.99
N GLN A 344 -4.65 -34.90 12.40
CA GLN A 344 -5.56 -36.02 12.66
C GLN A 344 -5.50 -37.06 11.53
N ASP A 345 -6.68 -37.45 11.03
CA ASP A 345 -6.88 -38.60 10.12
C ASP A 345 -6.62 -38.26 8.64
N GLN A 346 -6.29 -37.00 8.30
CA GLN A 346 -6.00 -36.55 6.93
C GLN A 346 -7.09 -36.94 5.94
N LEU A 347 -8.34 -36.61 6.29
CA LEU A 347 -9.53 -36.94 5.52
C LEU A 347 -9.71 -36.01 4.30
N LEU A 348 -9.06 -34.85 4.30
CA LEU A 348 -9.14 -33.88 3.20
C LEU A 348 -8.03 -34.11 2.16
N ASN A 349 -8.42 -34.36 0.92
CA ASN A 349 -7.49 -34.54 -0.22
C ASN A 349 -7.36 -33.26 -1.06
N ILE A 350 -7.07 -32.12 -0.42
CA ILE A 350 -6.92 -30.85 -1.13
C ILE A 350 -5.50 -30.72 -1.69
N THR A 351 -5.42 -30.53 -3.01
CA THR A 351 -4.18 -30.33 -3.76
C THR A 351 -4.41 -29.40 -4.95
N VAL A 352 -3.34 -28.75 -5.42
CA VAL A 352 -3.33 -27.98 -6.67
C VAL A 352 -2.59 -28.78 -7.76
N PRO A 353 -3.27 -29.22 -8.83
CA PRO A 353 -2.67 -30.04 -9.88
C PRO A 353 -1.44 -29.38 -10.50
N GLY A 354 -0.34 -30.14 -10.59
CA GLY A 354 0.88 -29.66 -11.25
C GLY A 354 1.59 -28.50 -10.54
N SER A 355 1.11 -28.01 -9.40
CA SER A 355 1.75 -26.90 -8.70
C SER A 355 2.97 -27.35 -7.92
N ARG A 356 4.06 -26.59 -8.07
CA ARG A 356 5.26 -26.76 -7.25
C ARG A 356 5.01 -26.46 -5.76
N SER A 357 3.99 -25.66 -5.43
CA SER A 357 3.66 -25.28 -4.05
C SER A 357 3.34 -26.50 -3.17
N GLU A 358 2.95 -27.63 -3.75
CA GLU A 358 2.69 -28.87 -3.01
C GLU A 358 3.88 -29.34 -2.17
N ARG A 359 5.10 -28.98 -2.58
CA ARG A 359 6.35 -29.30 -1.88
C ARG A 359 6.62 -28.37 -0.69
N TRP A 360 5.88 -27.27 -0.53
CA TRP A 360 6.13 -26.22 0.46
C TRP A 360 5.35 -26.40 1.76
N LYS A 361 5.43 -27.59 2.38
CA LYS A 361 4.62 -27.99 3.54
C LYS A 361 4.66 -27.03 4.75
N LYS A 362 5.73 -26.22 4.88
CA LYS A 362 5.93 -25.24 5.96
C LYS A 362 5.64 -23.79 5.56
N SER A 363 5.24 -23.54 4.32
CA SER A 363 4.94 -22.19 3.83
C SER A 363 3.45 -21.91 3.98
N TRP A 364 3.12 -20.76 4.56
CA TRP A 364 1.73 -20.27 4.58
C TRP A 364 1.19 -20.10 3.15
N LYS A 365 2.06 -19.66 2.23
CA LYS A 365 1.76 -19.41 0.82
C LYS A 365 1.26 -20.67 0.10
N LYS A 366 1.70 -21.87 0.51
CA LYS A 366 1.16 -23.13 -0.02
C LYS A 366 -0.36 -23.18 0.14
N TYR A 367 -0.81 -23.03 1.38
CA TYR A 367 -2.22 -23.17 1.74
C TYR A 367 -3.05 -22.03 1.17
N PHE A 368 -2.46 -20.84 1.05
CA PHE A 368 -3.12 -19.72 0.40
C PHE A 368 -3.28 -19.96 -1.11
N ILE A 369 -2.27 -20.53 -1.78
CA ILE A 369 -2.38 -20.96 -3.19
C ILE A 369 -3.47 -22.02 -3.39
N GLU A 370 -3.64 -22.96 -2.46
CA GLU A 370 -4.76 -23.92 -2.50
C GLU A 370 -6.10 -23.18 -2.54
N LEU A 371 -6.33 -22.25 -1.61
CA LEU A 371 -7.56 -21.46 -1.54
C LEU A 371 -7.77 -20.62 -2.80
N VAL A 372 -6.74 -19.88 -3.22
CA VAL A 372 -6.78 -19.00 -4.39
C VAL A 372 -7.12 -19.78 -5.67
N TYR A 373 -6.53 -20.96 -5.85
CA TYR A 373 -6.83 -21.82 -6.99
C TYR A 373 -8.28 -22.32 -6.98
N LEU A 374 -8.80 -22.76 -5.82
CA LEU A 374 -10.15 -23.32 -5.70
C LEU A 374 -11.27 -22.27 -5.79
N ARG A 375 -10.93 -21.01 -5.50
CA ARG A 375 -11.85 -19.86 -5.56
C ARG A 375 -11.70 -19.00 -6.81
N SER A 376 -10.74 -19.32 -7.68
CA SER A 376 -10.37 -18.48 -8.82
C SER A 376 -10.03 -17.05 -8.41
N TYR A 377 -9.49 -16.88 -7.21
CA TYR A 377 -9.13 -15.56 -6.73
C TYR A 377 -7.92 -15.02 -7.49
N VAL A 378 -7.84 -13.71 -7.63
CA VAL A 378 -6.75 -13.01 -8.32
C VAL A 378 -6.22 -11.82 -7.52
N MET A 379 -4.98 -11.44 -7.72
CA MET A 379 -4.35 -10.26 -7.13
C MET A 379 -3.91 -9.33 -8.26
N LEU A 380 -4.08 -8.02 -8.06
CA LEU A 380 -3.60 -7.01 -8.99
C LEU A 380 -2.08 -6.86 -8.91
N TYR A 381 -1.43 -6.71 -10.05
CA TYR A 381 0.00 -6.50 -10.17
C TYR A 381 0.33 -5.27 -11.01
N PRO A 382 1.32 -4.47 -10.59
CA PRO A 382 1.87 -3.39 -11.41
C PRO A 382 2.59 -3.94 -12.64
N ASN A 383 2.57 -3.16 -13.73
CA ASN A 383 3.23 -3.48 -15.00
C ASN A 383 3.88 -2.21 -15.60
N PHE A 384 4.78 -1.60 -14.84
CA PHE A 384 5.48 -0.39 -15.26
C PHE A 384 6.78 -0.72 -16.00
N GLN A 385 7.27 0.29 -16.73
CA GLN A 385 8.49 0.24 -17.53
C GLN A 385 9.65 -0.39 -16.73
N LEU A 386 10.38 -1.33 -17.34
CA LEU A 386 11.53 -2.02 -16.74
C LEU A 386 11.24 -2.74 -15.40
N PHE A 387 9.99 -3.16 -15.17
CA PHE A 387 9.53 -3.76 -13.91
C PHE A 387 9.59 -2.78 -12.74
N GLU A 388 9.52 -1.47 -12.98
CA GLU A 388 9.36 -0.51 -11.90
C GLU A 388 8.17 -0.89 -11.00
N SER A 389 8.36 -0.69 -9.70
CA SER A 389 7.51 -1.28 -8.69
C SER A 389 7.41 -0.45 -7.41
N PHE A 390 6.50 -0.85 -6.53
CA PHE A 390 6.25 -0.16 -5.26
C PHE A 390 6.92 -0.84 -4.06
N SER A 391 7.50 -2.03 -4.27
CA SER A 391 8.36 -2.69 -3.32
C SER A 391 9.46 -3.48 -4.02
N THR A 392 10.57 -3.68 -3.31
CA THR A 392 11.69 -4.52 -3.75
C THR A 392 12.19 -5.34 -2.56
N ASN A 393 12.69 -6.55 -2.83
CA ASN A 393 13.20 -7.46 -1.80
C ASN A 393 14.72 -7.56 -1.91
N HIS A 394 15.43 -7.22 -0.82
CA HIS A 394 16.89 -7.22 -0.77
C HIS A 394 17.52 -8.60 -0.54
N LEU A 395 16.70 -9.66 -0.48
CA LEU A 395 17.07 -11.07 -0.36
C LEU A 395 18.11 -11.37 0.72
N GLU A 396 17.91 -10.75 1.86
CA GLU A 396 18.84 -10.84 2.96
C GLU A 396 18.86 -12.24 3.56
N LEU A 397 20.00 -12.61 4.16
CA LEU A 397 20.19 -13.94 4.74
C LEU A 397 19.14 -14.23 5.81
N GLY A 398 18.46 -15.38 5.71
CA GLY A 398 17.38 -15.77 6.61
C GLY A 398 16.77 -17.12 6.28
N THR A 399 15.48 -17.30 6.60
CA THR A 399 14.80 -18.61 6.48
C THR A 399 14.79 -19.11 5.02
N HIS A 400 14.62 -18.19 4.06
CA HIS A 400 14.54 -18.51 2.63
C HIS A 400 15.87 -18.39 1.88
N VAL A 401 16.78 -17.50 2.33
CA VAL A 401 18.10 -17.28 1.73
C VAL A 401 19.18 -17.83 2.66
N LYS A 402 19.72 -19.00 2.31
CA LYS A 402 20.91 -19.57 2.96
C LYS A 402 22.14 -19.16 2.13
N GLY A 403 23.23 -18.78 2.80
CA GLY A 403 24.38 -18.08 2.19
C GLY A 403 24.93 -18.65 0.88
N GLY A 404 25.52 -17.76 0.06
CA GLY A 404 26.28 -18.13 -1.15
C GLY A 404 25.62 -17.86 -2.51
N ARG A 405 24.73 -16.87 -2.65
CA ARG A 405 24.13 -16.51 -3.95
C ARG A 405 24.13 -15.00 -4.22
N THR A 406 25.31 -14.44 -4.50
CA THR A 406 25.44 -13.07 -5.01
C THR A 406 24.74 -12.91 -6.38
N ASN A 407 24.79 -13.94 -7.24
CA ASN A 407 24.17 -13.90 -8.58
C ASN A 407 22.63 -14.01 -8.59
N ALA A 408 21.98 -14.16 -7.44
CA ALA A 408 20.52 -14.21 -7.34
C ALA A 408 19.90 -12.83 -7.10
N LEU A 409 20.64 -11.85 -6.58
CA LEU A 409 20.10 -10.52 -6.22
C LEU A 409 19.51 -9.81 -7.45
N ASP A 410 20.27 -9.74 -8.54
CA ASP A 410 19.85 -9.09 -9.80
C ASP A 410 18.62 -9.75 -10.45
N GLN A 411 18.30 -10.99 -10.07
CA GLN A 411 17.17 -11.75 -10.63
C GLN A 411 15.84 -11.38 -9.98
N PHE A 412 15.86 -10.78 -8.78
CA PHE A 412 14.65 -10.51 -8.00
C PHE A 412 14.51 -9.05 -7.60
N LEU A 413 15.61 -8.29 -7.57
CA LEU A 413 15.57 -6.85 -7.41
C LEU A 413 14.85 -6.22 -8.60
N VAL A 414 13.93 -5.33 -8.26
CA VAL A 414 13.22 -4.46 -9.19
C VAL A 414 13.45 -3.01 -8.80
N PRO A 415 13.48 -2.08 -9.78
CA PRO A 415 13.57 -0.67 -9.47
C PRO A 415 12.32 -0.22 -8.71
N LEU A 416 12.52 0.57 -7.66
CA LEU A 416 11.43 1.26 -6.98
C LEU A 416 11.04 2.49 -7.78
N MET A 417 9.75 2.80 -7.83
CA MET A 417 9.26 4.03 -8.42
C MET A 417 9.70 5.23 -7.57
N GLU A 418 10.70 5.99 -8.03
CA GLU A 418 11.23 7.16 -7.32
C GLU A 418 10.63 8.48 -7.83
N ARG A 419 10.03 8.47 -9.03
CA ARG A 419 9.24 9.59 -9.58
C ARG A 419 7.82 9.14 -9.83
N ASP A 420 6.86 10.01 -9.55
CA ASP A 420 5.46 9.70 -9.81
C ASP A 420 5.18 9.72 -11.32
N THR A 421 5.13 8.52 -11.90
CA THR A 421 4.81 8.29 -13.30
C THR A 421 3.64 7.32 -13.42
N ILE A 422 2.86 7.17 -12.33
CA ILE A 422 1.76 6.20 -12.27
C ILE A 422 0.78 6.49 -13.40
N LEU A 423 0.30 7.74 -13.53
CA LEU A 423 -0.67 8.09 -14.56
C LEU A 423 -0.09 8.02 -15.96
N SER A 424 1.06 8.65 -16.22
CA SER A 424 1.64 8.72 -17.57
C SER A 424 2.02 7.35 -18.15
N GLN A 425 2.28 6.36 -17.30
CA GLN A 425 2.53 5.00 -17.74
C GLN A 425 1.26 4.15 -17.86
N LEU A 426 0.15 4.50 -17.20
CA LEU A 426 -1.08 3.72 -17.32
C LEU A 426 -1.74 3.93 -18.69
N PRO A 427 -2.47 2.92 -19.22
CA PRO A 427 -3.23 3.07 -20.45
C PRO A 427 -4.25 4.21 -20.31
N GLU A 428 -4.33 5.07 -21.32
CA GLU A 428 -5.24 6.24 -21.33
C GLU A 428 -5.06 7.17 -20.11
N ASN A 429 -3.91 7.09 -19.44
CA ASN A 429 -3.58 7.85 -18.23
C ASN A 429 -4.54 7.62 -17.04
N HIS A 430 -5.12 6.42 -16.92
CA HIS A 430 -5.93 6.03 -15.77
C HIS A 430 -5.90 4.51 -15.52
N LEU A 431 -6.31 4.07 -14.33
CA LEU A 431 -6.52 2.64 -14.07
C LEU A 431 -7.69 2.12 -14.92
N PRO A 432 -7.52 1.00 -15.65
CA PRO A 432 -8.63 0.35 -16.33
C PRO A 432 -9.72 -0.10 -15.36
N ILE A 433 -10.93 -0.36 -15.88
CA ILE A 433 -11.95 -1.08 -15.12
C ILE A 433 -11.54 -2.55 -14.99
N PHE A 434 -12.04 -3.23 -13.94
CA PHE A 434 -11.61 -4.61 -13.63
C PHE A 434 -11.86 -5.60 -14.79
N ALA A 435 -12.94 -5.41 -15.54
CA ALA A 435 -13.30 -6.28 -16.66
C ALA A 435 -12.30 -6.24 -17.82
N ASP A 436 -11.53 -5.15 -17.94
CA ASP A 436 -10.56 -4.93 -19.02
C ASP A 436 -9.13 -5.34 -18.62
N LEU A 437 -8.93 -5.78 -17.37
CA LEU A 437 -7.62 -6.25 -16.91
C LEU A 437 -7.32 -7.64 -17.47
N PRO A 438 -6.14 -7.88 -18.04
CA PRO A 438 -5.71 -9.21 -18.43
C PRO A 438 -5.56 -10.12 -17.19
N VAL A 439 -6.02 -11.36 -17.34
CA VAL A 439 -6.08 -12.34 -16.25
C VAL A 439 -5.09 -13.47 -16.54
N LEU A 440 -4.14 -13.68 -15.63
CA LEU A 440 -3.16 -14.76 -15.72
C LEU A 440 -3.45 -15.84 -14.67
N ASP A 441 -3.46 -17.10 -15.10
CA ASP A 441 -3.61 -18.23 -14.19
C ASP A 441 -2.37 -18.45 -13.29
N LEU A 442 -2.43 -19.48 -12.46
CA LEU A 442 -1.34 -19.87 -11.54
C LEU A 442 -0.01 -20.19 -12.25
N TRP A 443 -0.03 -20.47 -13.55
CA TRP A 443 1.11 -20.82 -14.38
C TRP A 443 1.57 -19.66 -15.28
N GLY A 444 0.96 -18.48 -15.15
CA GLY A 444 1.29 -17.28 -15.92
C GLY A 444 0.77 -17.30 -17.35
N GLN A 445 -0.29 -18.08 -17.63
CA GLN A 445 -0.94 -18.11 -18.93
C GLN A 445 -2.14 -17.17 -18.95
N LEU A 446 -2.33 -16.44 -20.05
CA LEU A 446 -3.51 -15.62 -20.27
C LEU A 446 -4.76 -16.49 -20.38
N VAL A 447 -5.75 -16.22 -19.53
CA VAL A 447 -7.02 -16.94 -19.42
C VAL A 447 -8.17 -15.95 -19.17
N THR A 448 -9.40 -16.45 -19.06
CA THR A 448 -10.55 -15.66 -18.60
C THR A 448 -10.93 -16.05 -17.17
N LEU A 449 -11.56 -15.14 -16.42
CA LEU A 449 -12.11 -15.44 -15.08
C LEU A 449 -13.11 -16.61 -15.14
N ASP A 450 -14.01 -16.61 -16.13
CA ASP A 450 -14.97 -17.70 -16.33
C ASP A 450 -14.29 -19.05 -16.58
N GLY A 451 -13.19 -19.05 -17.37
CA GLY A 451 -12.41 -20.25 -17.62
C GLY A 451 -11.75 -20.79 -16.34
N MET A 452 -11.22 -19.91 -15.49
CA MET A 452 -10.69 -20.32 -14.19
C MET A 452 -11.79 -20.86 -13.26
N GLU A 453 -12.96 -20.22 -13.25
CA GLU A 453 -14.12 -20.69 -12.48
C GLU A 453 -14.59 -22.07 -12.92
N GLU A 454 -14.61 -22.36 -14.22
CA GLU A 454 -14.94 -23.69 -14.74
C GLU A 454 -13.90 -24.73 -14.28
N ILE A 455 -12.61 -24.42 -14.37
CA ILE A 455 -11.52 -25.29 -13.91
C ILE A 455 -11.66 -25.57 -12.42
N ALA A 456 -11.84 -24.53 -11.60
CA ALA A 456 -11.97 -24.64 -10.16
C ALA A 456 -13.23 -25.42 -9.75
N SER A 457 -14.37 -25.16 -10.40
CA SER A 457 -15.63 -25.88 -10.18
C SER A 457 -15.53 -27.36 -10.52
N ASN A 458 -14.84 -27.70 -11.62
CA ASN A 458 -14.59 -29.07 -11.99
C ASN A 458 -13.63 -29.77 -11.04
N TRP A 459 -12.58 -29.07 -10.57
CA TRP A 459 -11.63 -29.62 -9.61
C TRP A 459 -12.22 -29.80 -8.20
N HIS A 460 -13.14 -28.93 -7.79
CA HIS A 460 -13.84 -29.00 -6.49
C HIS A 460 -14.47 -30.37 -6.24
N LYS A 461 -15.04 -30.99 -7.28
CA LYS A 461 -15.66 -32.33 -7.24
C LYS A 461 -14.69 -33.45 -6.83
N ASN A 462 -13.38 -33.22 -6.95
CA ASN A 462 -12.34 -34.18 -6.58
C ASN A 462 -11.77 -33.97 -5.17
N ILE A 463 -12.04 -32.83 -4.55
CA ILE A 463 -11.42 -32.43 -3.27
C ILE A 463 -12.42 -32.26 -2.13
N SER A 464 -13.71 -32.01 -2.43
CA SER A 464 -14.77 -31.86 -1.43
C SER A 464 -16.07 -32.55 -1.85
N ALA A 465 -16.77 -33.11 -0.86
CA ALA A 465 -18.10 -33.69 -1.02
C ALA A 465 -19.24 -32.66 -0.96
N CYS A 466 -18.95 -31.42 -0.56
CA CYS A 466 -19.94 -30.34 -0.49
C CYS A 466 -20.09 -29.63 -1.84
N GLU A 467 -21.28 -29.08 -2.08
CA GLU A 467 -21.52 -28.22 -3.24
C GLU A 467 -20.69 -26.93 -3.14
N ARG A 468 -20.02 -26.57 -4.23
CA ARG A 468 -19.22 -25.35 -4.30
C ARG A 468 -20.11 -24.11 -4.23
N VAL A 469 -19.78 -23.19 -3.33
CA VAL A 469 -20.47 -21.90 -3.19
C VAL A 469 -19.51 -20.78 -3.57
N THR A 470 -19.93 -19.91 -4.49
CA THR A 470 -19.17 -18.73 -4.92
C THR A 470 -19.66 -17.48 -4.22
N GLY A 471 -18.78 -16.47 -4.09
CA GLY A 471 -19.11 -15.18 -3.46
C GLY A 471 -19.37 -15.22 -1.95
N ARG A 472 -19.24 -16.39 -1.33
CA ARG A 472 -19.30 -16.58 0.12
C ARG A 472 -17.87 -16.78 0.62
N PHE A 473 -17.33 -15.79 1.33
CA PHE A 473 -15.98 -15.81 1.91
C PHE A 473 -15.89 -16.73 3.14
N ASP A 474 -16.22 -18.00 2.95
CA ASP A 474 -16.37 -19.03 3.98
C ASP A 474 -15.88 -20.36 3.40
N PRO A 475 -14.86 -21.02 3.99
CA PRO A 475 -14.20 -22.16 3.37
C PRO A 475 -14.94 -23.49 3.59
N GLN A 476 -16.11 -23.51 4.25
CA GLN A 476 -16.78 -24.76 4.65
C GLN A 476 -17.07 -25.73 3.51
N ASP A 477 -17.44 -25.22 2.33
CA ASP A 477 -17.69 -26.05 1.15
C ASP A 477 -16.41 -26.71 0.60
N LEU A 478 -15.21 -26.24 0.96
CA LEU A 478 -13.93 -26.86 0.61
C LEU A 478 -13.50 -27.95 1.62
N LEU A 479 -14.18 -28.03 2.77
CA LEU A 479 -13.71 -28.80 3.95
C LEU A 479 -14.57 -30.04 4.24
N CYS A 480 -15.32 -30.54 3.25
CA CYS A 480 -16.18 -31.71 3.41
C CYS A 480 -15.48 -32.98 2.89
N PRO A 481 -15.06 -33.91 3.78
CA PRO A 481 -14.41 -35.13 3.35
C PRO A 481 -15.37 -36.04 2.57
N PHE A 482 -14.84 -36.81 1.62
CA PHE A 482 -15.62 -37.86 0.97
C PHE A 482 -15.94 -38.96 1.99
N THR A 483 -17.18 -39.44 1.99
CA THR A 483 -17.59 -40.54 2.87
C THR A 483 -16.78 -41.79 2.54
N HIS A 484 -15.81 -42.16 3.38
CA HIS A 484 -15.24 -43.49 3.33
C HIS A 484 -16.32 -44.49 3.78
N HIS A 485 -16.83 -45.30 2.84
CA HIS A 485 -17.53 -46.53 3.23
C HIS A 485 -16.55 -47.39 4.02
N HIS A 486 -16.65 -47.35 5.35
CA HIS A 486 -16.06 -48.35 6.22
C HIS A 486 -16.77 -49.68 5.97
N ASN A 487 -16.38 -50.40 4.92
CA ASN A 487 -16.60 -51.84 4.86
C ASN A 487 -15.71 -52.46 5.94
N GLY A 488 -16.31 -52.70 7.10
CA GLY A 488 -15.65 -53.26 8.27
C GLY A 488 -14.96 -54.58 7.96
N LYS A 489 -13.64 -54.54 7.81
CA LYS A 489 -12.77 -55.64 8.20
C LYS A 489 -11.79 -55.09 9.23
N LYS A 490 -12.13 -55.29 10.50
CA LYS A 490 -11.17 -55.23 11.62
C LYS A 490 -10.09 -56.28 11.34
N VAL A 491 -9.01 -55.87 10.69
CA VAL A 491 -7.77 -56.64 10.69
C VAL A 491 -7.12 -56.40 12.04
N LYS A 492 -7.16 -57.40 12.93
CA LYS A 492 -6.34 -57.42 14.14
C LYS A 492 -4.88 -57.41 13.72
N LEU A 493 -4.21 -56.27 13.88
CA LEU A 493 -2.75 -56.20 13.83
C LEU A 493 -2.21 -56.30 15.26
N GLY A 494 -1.39 -57.33 15.47
CA GLY A 494 -0.76 -57.66 16.73
C GLY A 494 0.18 -56.55 17.22
N GLY A 495 0.33 -56.49 18.55
CA GLY A 495 1.00 -55.41 19.25
C GLY A 495 2.43 -55.15 18.78
N LYS A 496 2.76 -53.87 18.65
CA LYS A 496 4.12 -53.35 18.73
C LYS A 496 4.15 -52.09 19.59
N LYS A 497 5.09 -52.14 20.53
CA LYS A 497 5.53 -51.20 21.58
C LYS A 497 5.19 -49.72 21.36
N ASN A 498 4.65 -49.10 22.42
CA ASN A 498 4.68 -47.66 22.68
C ASN A 498 6.12 -47.12 22.51
N SER A 499 6.34 -46.23 21.56
CA SER A 499 7.38 -45.21 21.63
C SER A 499 6.70 -43.88 21.96
N GLY A 500 7.10 -43.27 23.06
CA GLY A 500 6.44 -42.12 23.67
C GLY A 500 6.38 -40.87 22.81
N ASN A 501 5.42 -40.03 23.18
CA ASN A 501 5.28 -38.63 22.77
C ASN A 501 6.61 -37.89 22.89
N ASN A 502 7.09 -37.31 21.78
CA ASN A 502 8.08 -36.24 21.82
C ASN A 502 7.35 -34.89 21.92
N GLU A 503 6.86 -34.58 23.11
CA GLU A 503 6.76 -33.19 23.55
C GLU A 503 8.19 -32.73 23.86
N TYR A 504 8.76 -31.88 23.01
CA TYR A 504 10.00 -31.18 23.37
C TYR A 504 9.64 -29.99 24.27
N VAL A 505 9.41 -30.27 25.54
CA VAL A 505 9.63 -29.32 26.65
C VAL A 505 10.84 -29.84 27.40
N GLN A 506 12.00 -29.22 27.21
CA GLN A 506 13.16 -29.56 28.03
C GLN A 506 12.90 -29.03 29.46
N PRO A 507 13.16 -29.85 30.51
CA PRO A 507 13.11 -29.37 31.88
C PRO A 507 14.23 -28.35 32.11
N VAL A 508 13.88 -27.22 32.73
CA VAL A 508 14.82 -26.17 33.14
C VAL A 508 15.63 -26.70 34.33
N GLU A 509 16.93 -26.89 34.12
CA GLU A 509 17.88 -27.11 35.22
C GLU A 509 18.27 -25.74 35.81
N TYR A 510 17.87 -25.49 37.05
CA TYR A 510 18.28 -24.28 37.76
C TYR A 510 19.71 -24.46 38.29
N VAL A 511 20.68 -23.80 37.67
CA VAL A 511 21.99 -23.59 38.30
C VAL A 511 21.84 -22.48 39.34
N LYS A 512 21.70 -22.85 40.62
CA LYS A 512 21.86 -21.92 41.73
C LYS A 512 23.36 -21.63 41.89
N VAL A 513 23.80 -20.46 41.42
CA VAL A 513 25.09 -19.91 41.84
C VAL A 513 24.85 -19.17 43.16
N THR A 514 25.21 -19.83 44.27
CA THR A 514 25.36 -19.17 45.57
C THR A 514 26.65 -18.36 45.55
N ALA A 515 26.53 -17.03 45.56
CA ALA A 515 27.64 -16.14 45.85
C ALA A 515 27.98 -16.26 47.35
N THR A 516 29.17 -16.77 47.64
CA THR A 516 29.78 -16.70 48.98
C THR A 516 30.70 -15.49 49.01
N GLU A 517 30.41 -14.55 49.90
CA GLU A 517 31.29 -13.43 50.27
C GLU A 517 32.42 -13.91 51.19
N GLY A 518 33.59 -13.26 51.04
CA GLY A 518 34.74 -13.28 51.95
C GLY A 518 35.86 -14.24 51.50
N ALA A 519 37.15 -13.91 51.55
CA ALA A 519 37.91 -12.70 51.91
C ALA A 519 39.35 -12.93 51.40
N ASP A 520 40.21 -11.90 51.50
CA ASP A 520 41.68 -11.88 51.32
C ASP A 520 42.10 -11.62 49.85
N GLY A 521 42.45 -10.38 49.42
CA GLY A 521 43.65 -9.58 49.74
C GLY A 521 44.72 -9.85 48.64
N GLU A 522 45.36 -8.94 47.90
CA GLU A 522 45.63 -7.50 47.93
C GLU A 522 46.02 -7.05 46.48
N ASP A 523 45.98 -5.73 46.25
CA ASP A 523 46.75 -4.92 45.28
C ASP A 523 46.62 -5.14 43.77
N LEU A 524 46.03 -4.14 43.09
CA LEU A 524 46.77 -3.13 42.29
C LEU A 524 45.79 -2.08 41.72
N MET A 525 45.97 -0.83 42.14
CA MET A 525 45.35 0.35 41.53
C MET A 525 46.14 0.82 40.30
N ASP A 526 45.41 1.56 39.45
CA ASP A 526 45.83 2.49 38.40
C ASP A 526 46.31 1.92 37.06
N GLU A 527 45.45 2.01 36.03
CA GLU A 527 45.78 2.71 34.76
C GLU A 527 44.52 3.20 34.02
N PRO A 528 44.56 4.35 33.32
CA PRO A 528 43.41 4.99 32.70
C PRO A 528 43.15 4.52 31.26
N TRP A 529 41.87 4.60 30.90
CA TRP A 529 41.31 4.38 29.56
C TRP A 529 42.08 5.12 28.46
N THR A 530 42.67 4.38 27.53
CA THR A 530 43.14 4.88 26.24
C THR A 530 42.13 4.54 25.15
N GLU A 531 41.63 5.58 24.49
CA GLU A 531 40.83 5.53 23.27
C GLU A 531 41.60 4.77 22.18
N ASN A 532 40.97 3.74 21.62
CA ASN A 532 41.35 3.18 20.31
C ASN A 532 40.06 2.94 19.52
N GLU A 533 39.53 4.04 18.97
CA GLU A 533 38.60 4.05 17.86
C GLU A 533 39.32 3.56 16.60
N ALA A 534 39.31 2.25 16.35
CA ALA A 534 39.85 1.70 15.11
C ALA A 534 39.19 0.38 14.68
N PHE A 535 37.87 0.20 14.87
CA PHE A 535 37.13 -0.93 14.26
C PHE A 535 35.64 -0.62 13.98
N LEU A 536 35.29 0.62 13.64
CA LEU A 536 33.98 0.98 13.10
C LEU A 536 34.14 1.42 11.63
N PRO A 537 33.36 0.89 10.68
CA PRO A 537 33.38 1.38 9.31
C PRO A 537 32.89 2.83 9.27
N VAL A 538 33.63 3.69 8.57
CA VAL A 538 33.31 5.10 8.37
C VAL A 538 32.03 5.21 7.53
N PRO A 539 31.07 6.09 7.87
CA PRO A 539 29.89 6.35 7.05
C PRO A 539 30.28 6.79 5.63
N ILE A 540 29.61 6.24 4.62
CA ILE A 540 29.78 6.65 3.23
C ILE A 540 29.13 8.03 3.05
N ASP A 541 29.91 9.00 2.58
CA ASP A 541 29.42 10.31 2.18
C ASP A 541 28.74 10.21 0.80
N VAL A 542 27.41 10.23 0.82
CA VAL A 542 26.53 10.13 -0.35
C VAL A 542 26.62 11.35 -1.28
N SER A 543 27.22 12.47 -0.84
CA SER A 543 27.42 13.65 -1.69
C SER A 543 28.50 13.46 -2.77
N GLN A 544 29.30 12.40 -2.68
CA GLN A 544 30.40 12.08 -3.58
C GLN A 544 30.06 10.95 -4.57
N MET A 545 28.79 10.49 -4.61
CA MET A 545 28.36 9.47 -5.56
C MET A 545 27.89 10.15 -6.86
N SER A 546 28.54 9.80 -7.98
CA SER A 546 28.15 10.26 -9.31
C SER A 546 26.77 9.70 -9.71
N SER A 547 25.83 10.58 -10.06
CA SER A 547 24.51 10.26 -10.61
C SER A 547 24.64 9.56 -11.97
N PRO A 548 23.77 8.58 -12.30
CA PRO A 548 23.65 8.02 -13.64
C PRO A 548 22.78 8.96 -14.50
N GLU A 549 23.32 10.11 -14.90
CA GLU A 549 22.62 11.08 -15.76
C GLU A 549 23.10 11.08 -17.22
N ALA A 550 23.94 10.12 -17.61
CA ALA A 550 24.40 10.01 -18.99
C ALA A 550 23.65 8.90 -19.74
N ASP A 551 22.35 9.12 -20.03
CA ASP A 551 21.66 8.59 -21.24
C ASP A 551 20.16 8.97 -21.36
N HIS A 552 19.69 10.04 -20.70
CA HIS A 552 18.34 10.58 -20.94
C HIS A 552 18.40 11.82 -21.83
N GLN A 553 18.62 11.62 -23.13
CA GLN A 553 18.38 12.65 -24.16
C GLN A 553 17.29 12.16 -25.12
N SER A 554 16.05 12.21 -24.66
CA SER A 554 14.84 12.55 -25.43
C SER A 554 13.60 11.99 -24.72
N GLU A 555 12.55 12.80 -24.67
CA GLU A 555 11.18 12.51 -24.21
C GLU A 555 10.91 12.75 -22.72
N ASP A 556 10.53 13.99 -22.39
CA ASP A 556 9.68 14.34 -21.25
C ASP A 556 9.17 15.79 -21.48
N ASP A 557 8.22 15.94 -22.40
CA ASP A 557 7.71 17.25 -22.84
C ASP A 557 6.68 17.83 -21.82
N GLU A 558 6.08 16.99 -20.98
CA GLU A 558 5.04 17.41 -20.02
C GLU A 558 5.61 18.12 -18.77
N LEU A 559 6.81 17.76 -18.31
CA LEU A 559 7.42 18.35 -17.11
C LEU A 559 7.98 19.76 -17.40
N MET A 560 8.56 19.94 -18.59
CA MET A 560 8.93 21.27 -19.08
C MET A 560 7.71 22.15 -19.38
N ASP A 561 6.57 21.56 -19.75
CA ASP A 561 5.32 22.30 -19.90
C ASP A 561 4.79 22.79 -18.54
N VAL A 562 4.86 21.98 -17.48
CA VAL A 562 4.48 22.37 -16.12
C VAL A 562 5.43 23.43 -15.54
N GLU A 563 6.75 23.29 -15.74
CA GLU A 563 7.74 24.29 -15.30
C GLU A 563 7.56 25.63 -16.03
N ASN A 564 7.33 25.61 -17.35
CA ASN A 564 7.03 26.82 -18.12
C ASN A 564 5.69 27.46 -17.72
N ASP A 565 4.68 26.66 -17.38
CA ASP A 565 3.37 27.16 -16.95
C ASP A 565 3.47 27.81 -15.55
N ILE A 566 4.24 27.23 -14.63
CA ILE A 566 4.58 27.83 -13.33
C ILE A 566 5.35 29.14 -13.50
N GLU A 567 6.34 29.18 -14.40
CA GLU A 567 7.12 30.39 -14.68
C GLU A 567 6.25 31.50 -15.32
N THR A 568 5.30 31.10 -16.18
CA THR A 568 4.32 32.00 -16.79
C THR A 568 3.35 32.57 -15.74
N LEU A 569 2.87 31.74 -14.81
CA LEU A 569 2.01 32.17 -13.69
C LEU A 569 2.76 33.11 -12.73
N ASN A 570 4.01 32.80 -12.39
CA ASN A 570 4.88 33.68 -11.60
C ASN A 570 5.12 35.02 -12.32
N THR A 571 5.34 35.00 -13.63
CA THR A 571 5.52 36.22 -14.42
C THR A 571 4.25 37.08 -14.45
N LEU A 572 3.07 36.46 -14.55
CA LEU A 572 1.78 37.14 -14.46
C LEU A 572 1.54 37.72 -13.06
N TYR A 573 1.87 36.96 -12.01
CA TYR A 573 1.79 37.39 -10.61
C TYR A 573 2.57 38.68 -10.37
N TYR A 574 3.85 38.73 -10.77
CA TYR A 574 4.68 39.93 -10.60
C TYR A 574 4.27 41.10 -11.50
N ARG A 575 3.59 40.82 -12.62
CA ARG A 575 3.03 41.85 -13.49
C ARG A 575 1.79 42.52 -12.89
N LEU A 576 1.01 41.76 -12.11
CA LEU A 576 -0.20 42.21 -11.43
C LEU A 576 0.10 42.84 -10.06
N HIS A 577 1.25 42.50 -9.45
CA HIS A 577 1.70 42.99 -8.14
C HIS A 577 3.14 43.54 -8.18
N PRO A 578 3.40 44.66 -8.89
CA PRO A 578 4.75 45.19 -9.09
C PRO A 578 5.45 45.63 -7.80
N GLU A 579 4.69 45.97 -6.75
CA GLU A 579 5.19 46.29 -5.41
C GLU A 579 5.88 45.12 -4.68
N GLN A 580 5.55 43.86 -5.00
CA GLN A 580 6.15 42.69 -4.35
C GLN A 580 7.48 42.24 -4.96
N LEU A 581 7.82 42.78 -6.14
CA LEU A 581 9.12 42.55 -6.79
C LEU A 581 10.27 43.24 -6.03
N HIS A 582 9.97 44.28 -5.25
CA HIS A 582 10.99 45.00 -4.46
C HIS A 582 11.36 44.28 -3.17
N ASP A 583 10.42 43.60 -2.53
CA ASP A 583 10.69 42.85 -1.29
C ASP A 583 11.51 41.58 -1.56
N THR A 584 11.22 40.87 -2.65
CA THR A 584 11.98 39.66 -3.07
C THR A 584 13.42 39.98 -3.49
N LEU A 585 13.65 41.12 -4.17
CA LEU A 585 15.01 41.56 -4.52
C LEU A 585 15.80 42.13 -3.33
N GLN A 586 15.12 42.53 -2.24
CA GLN A 586 15.79 42.94 -1.00
C GLN A 586 16.18 41.74 -0.13
N GLU A 587 15.36 40.69 -0.06
CA GLU A 587 15.71 39.45 0.67
C GLU A 587 16.92 38.73 0.02
N ASP A 588 16.96 38.64 -1.32
CA ASP A 588 18.11 38.05 -2.04
C ASP A 588 19.41 38.86 -1.94
N ALA A 589 19.32 40.15 -1.59
CA ALA A 589 20.48 41.01 -1.36
C ALA A 589 20.99 40.95 0.09
N GLU A 590 20.17 40.50 1.04
CA GLU A 590 20.56 40.29 2.45
C GLU A 590 21.14 38.88 2.71
N GLU A 591 20.91 37.91 1.81
CA GLU A 591 21.51 36.56 1.88
C GLU A 591 22.80 36.36 1.03
N ARG A 592 23.39 37.43 0.44
CA ARG A 592 24.69 37.36 -0.27
C ARG A 592 25.87 38.02 0.43
#